data_AF-A0A1Q5QUT0-F1
#
_entry.id   AF-A0A1Q5QUT0-F1
#
_cell.length_a   1.000
_cell.length_b   1.000
_cell.length_c   1.000
_cell.angle_alpha   90.00
_cell.angle_beta   90.00
_cell.angle_gamma   90.00
#
_symmetry.space_group_name_H-M   'P 1'
#
loop_
_entity.id
_entity.type
_entity.pdbx_description
1 polymer ?
#
loop_
_entity_poly.entity_id
_entity_poly.type
_entity_poly.pdbx_seq_one_letter_code
_entity_poly.pdbx_strand_id
1 'polypeptide(L)'
;MSVIEGKRKRVEAIVNQRYMVDGHDIAHDRKRTLAAAVAAGAGPSAEFAEAAALEGVTPQALAQTILAKPDELMTKENKRRSMVVRTRAAKTVAELEAIQAEADAAAAPPATSRIFLQEGP
;
A
#
# COMPACT_ATOMS: atom_id res chain seq x y z
N MET A 1 -13.49 6.31 -31.82
CA MET A 1 -12.68 6.31 -30.58
C MET A 1 -11.23 6.39 -31.00
N SER A 2 -10.48 7.38 -30.53
CA SER A 2 -9.08 7.56 -30.95
C SER A 2 -8.18 6.47 -30.33
N VAL A 3 -7.06 6.15 -30.99
CA VAL A 3 -6.07 5.17 -30.47
C VAL A 3 -5.62 5.56 -29.06
N ILE A 4 -5.45 6.86 -28.82
CA ILE A 4 -5.06 7.40 -27.52
C ILE A 4 -6.16 7.25 -26.46
N GLU A 5 -7.44 7.48 -26.79
CA GLU A 5 -8.55 7.24 -25.87
C GLU A 5 -8.65 5.77 -25.46
N GLY A 6 -8.49 4.85 -26.42
CA GLY A 6 -8.51 3.42 -26.14
C GLY A 6 -7.33 2.97 -25.27
N LYS A 7 -6.13 3.51 -25.50
CA LYS A 7 -4.96 3.26 -24.64
C LYS A 7 -5.18 3.84 -23.24
N ARG A 8 -5.69 5.06 -23.11
CA ARG A 8 -5.97 5.72 -21.82
C ARG A 8 -6.89 4.89 -20.93
N LYS A 9 -8.01 4.40 -21.48
CA LYS A 9 -8.95 3.54 -20.74
C LYS A 9 -8.29 2.25 -20.24
N ARG A 10 -7.45 1.62 -21.08
CA ARG A 10 -6.70 0.42 -20.70
C ARG A 10 -5.71 0.68 -19.58
N VAL A 11 -4.92 1.76 -19.68
CA VAL A 11 -3.94 2.13 -18.65
C VAL A 11 -4.64 2.48 -17.34
N GLU A 12 -5.77 3.20 -17.37
CA GLU A 12 -6.53 3.51 -16.16
C GLU A 12 -7.06 2.23 -15.49
N ALA A 13 -7.54 1.25 -16.27
CA ALA A 13 -7.95 -0.05 -15.74
C ALA A 13 -6.77 -0.82 -15.09
N ILE A 14 -5.59 -0.81 -15.72
CA ILE A 14 -4.38 -1.42 -15.17
C ILE A 14 -3.99 -0.74 -13.86
N VAL A 15 -3.90 0.59 -13.81
CA VAL A 15 -3.57 1.34 -12.58
C VAL A 15 -4.53 0.97 -11.45
N ASN A 16 -5.84 0.92 -11.72
CA ASN A 16 -6.83 0.55 -10.70
C ASN A 16 -6.65 -0.89 -10.22
N GLN A 17 -6.35 -1.82 -11.12
CA GLN A 17 -6.09 -3.22 -10.76
C GLN A 17 -4.83 -3.38 -9.92
N ARG A 18 -3.73 -2.71 -10.30
CA ARG A 18 -2.42 -2.85 -9.65
C ARG A 18 -2.37 -2.21 -8.26
N TYR A 19 -3.11 -1.13 -8.05
CA TYR A 19 -3.18 -0.42 -6.77
C TYR A 19 -4.49 -0.68 -6.02
N MET A 20 -5.15 -1.80 -6.29
CA MET A 20 -6.37 -2.20 -5.58
C MET A 20 -6.04 -2.46 -4.10
N VAL A 21 -6.82 -1.85 -3.20
CA VAL A 21 -6.76 -2.10 -1.75
C VAL A 21 -7.21 -3.54 -1.49
N ASP A 22 -6.45 -4.27 -0.69
CA ASP A 22 -6.78 -5.65 -0.32
C ASP A 22 -7.09 -5.82 1.18
N GLY A 23 -7.33 -7.07 1.60
CA GLY A 23 -7.64 -7.37 2.99
C GLY A 23 -6.52 -7.05 3.98
N HIS A 24 -5.24 -7.09 3.55
CA HIS A 24 -4.10 -6.76 4.41
C HIS A 24 -4.05 -5.26 4.67
N ASP A 25 -4.30 -4.45 3.63
CA ASP A 25 -4.38 -2.99 3.76
C ASP A 25 -5.47 -2.60 4.79
N ILE A 26 -6.65 -3.21 4.70
CA ILE A 26 -7.76 -2.97 5.64
C ILE A 26 -7.40 -3.41 7.07
N ALA A 27 -6.71 -4.55 7.21
CA ALA A 27 -6.27 -5.02 8.53
C ALA A 27 -5.25 -4.07 9.16
N HIS A 28 -4.33 -3.52 8.36
CA HIS A 28 -3.38 -2.50 8.83
C HIS A 28 -4.07 -1.20 9.25
N ASP A 29 -5.04 -0.74 8.47
CA ASP A 29 -5.84 0.45 8.81
C ASP A 29 -6.60 0.30 10.13
N ARG A 30 -7.23 -0.87 10.36
CA ARG A 30 -7.88 -1.18 11.65
C ARG A 30 -6.90 -1.14 12.81
N LYS A 31 -5.72 -1.75 12.67
CA LYS A 31 -4.66 -1.73 13.70
C LYS A 31 -4.21 -0.29 13.98
N ARG A 32 -4.02 0.53 12.94
CA ARG A 32 -3.68 1.95 13.09
C ARG A 32 -4.78 2.75 13.78
N THR A 33 -6.05 2.50 13.45
CA THR A 33 -7.20 3.16 14.09
C THR A 33 -7.27 2.85 15.58
N LEU A 34 -7.09 1.57 15.97
CA LEU A 34 -7.04 1.17 17.38
C LEU A 34 -5.85 1.80 18.10
N ALA A 35 -4.67 1.80 17.47
CA ALA A 35 -3.49 2.46 18.00
C ALA A 35 -3.70 3.98 18.19
N ALA A 36 -4.35 4.65 17.24
CA ALA A 36 -4.68 6.07 17.33
C ALA A 36 -5.62 6.36 18.53
N ALA A 37 -6.63 5.52 18.75
CA ALA A 37 -7.53 5.65 19.90
C ALA A 37 -6.76 5.51 21.23
N VAL A 38 -5.90 4.49 21.36
CA VAL A 38 -5.07 4.28 22.55
C VAL A 38 -4.08 5.43 22.76
N ALA A 39 -3.46 5.92 21.70
CA ALA A 39 -2.55 7.06 21.74
C ALA A 39 -3.26 8.36 22.17
N ALA A 40 -4.54 8.52 21.82
CA ALA A 40 -5.39 9.62 22.26
C ALA A 40 -5.91 9.46 23.71
N GLY A 41 -5.57 8.36 24.40
CA GLY A 41 -5.92 8.13 25.80
C GLY A 41 -7.14 7.24 26.02
N ALA A 42 -7.69 6.59 24.98
CA ALA A 42 -8.70 5.56 25.18
C ALA A 42 -8.10 4.32 25.88
N GLY A 43 -8.92 3.62 26.66
CA GLY A 43 -8.52 2.33 27.22
C GLY A 43 -8.25 1.30 26.12
N PRO A 44 -7.16 0.52 26.17
CA PRO A 44 -6.89 -0.52 25.20
C PRO A 44 -7.92 -1.64 25.30
N SER A 45 -8.28 -2.24 24.17
CA SER A 45 -9.05 -3.49 24.16
C SER A 45 -8.21 -4.63 24.77
N ALA A 46 -8.89 -5.71 25.21
CA ALA A 46 -8.21 -6.89 25.75
C ALA A 46 -7.17 -7.47 24.76
N GLU A 47 -7.56 -7.62 23.50
CA GLU A 47 -6.68 -8.13 22.43
C GLU A 47 -5.46 -7.22 22.19
N PHE A 48 -5.64 -5.89 22.26
CA PHE A 48 -4.53 -4.96 22.07
C PHE A 48 -3.58 -4.96 23.27
N ALA A 49 -4.10 -5.11 24.48
CA ALA A 49 -3.30 -5.24 25.69
C ALA A 49 -2.51 -6.57 25.71
N GLU A 50 -3.11 -7.66 25.26
CA GLU A 50 -2.44 -8.96 25.10
C GLU A 50 -1.31 -8.87 24.07
N ALA A 51 -1.56 -8.25 22.92
CA ALA A 51 -0.52 -8.03 21.90
C ALA A 51 0.67 -7.20 22.45
N ALA A 52 0.39 -6.16 23.24
CA ALA A 52 1.44 -5.37 23.89
C ALA A 52 2.25 -6.20 24.90
N ALA A 53 1.57 -7.05 25.69
CA ALA A 53 2.23 -7.94 26.64
C ALA A 53 3.13 -8.98 25.95
N LEU A 54 2.71 -9.53 24.80
CA LEU A 54 3.51 -10.45 23.98
C LEU A 54 4.78 -9.79 23.44
N GLU A 55 4.71 -8.50 23.11
CA GLU A 55 5.88 -7.71 22.68
C GLU A 55 6.67 -7.11 23.86
N GLY A 56 6.27 -7.35 25.11
CA GLY A 56 6.96 -6.86 26.30
C GLY A 56 6.92 -5.33 26.48
N VAL A 57 5.92 -4.67 25.89
CA VAL A 57 5.76 -3.21 25.92
C VAL A 57 4.42 -2.79 26.50
N THR A 58 4.28 -1.51 26.85
CA THR A 58 2.98 -0.96 27.25
C THR A 58 2.06 -0.79 26.03
N PRO A 59 0.72 -0.82 26.20
CA PRO A 59 -0.20 -0.51 25.11
C PRO A 59 0.07 0.84 24.45
N GLN A 60 0.45 1.86 25.22
CA GLN A 60 0.83 3.18 24.69
C GLN A 60 2.09 3.11 23.83
N ALA A 61 3.12 2.37 24.26
CA ALA A 61 4.33 2.18 23.48
C ALA A 61 4.06 1.40 22.19
N LEU A 62 3.25 0.34 22.25
CA LEU A 62 2.82 -0.39 21.06
C LEU A 62 2.06 0.50 20.07
N ALA A 63 1.15 1.34 20.57
CA ALA A 63 0.40 2.29 19.75
C ALA A 63 1.33 3.26 19.02
N GLN A 64 2.34 3.82 19.70
CA GLN A 64 3.33 4.69 19.07
C GLN A 64 4.15 3.95 18.00
N THR A 65 4.57 2.71 18.26
CA THR A 65 5.28 1.87 17.29
C THR A 65 4.45 1.60 16.03
N ILE A 66 3.15 1.34 16.19
CA ILE A 66 2.23 1.14 15.05
C ILE A 66 2.08 2.44 14.25
N LEU A 67 1.89 3.58 14.92
CA LEU A 67 1.67 4.88 14.28
C LEU A 67 2.92 5.46 13.62
N ALA A 68 4.11 5.11 14.12
CA ALA A 68 5.39 5.50 13.53
C ALA A 68 5.62 4.90 12.12
N LYS A 69 4.97 3.78 11.80
CA LYS A 69 5.00 3.20 10.46
C LYS A 69 4.20 4.08 9.49
N PRO A 70 4.61 4.19 8.22
CA PRO A 70 3.82 4.89 7.22
C PRO A 70 2.44 4.25 7.08
N ASP A 71 1.46 5.10 6.75
CA ASP A 71 0.11 4.64 6.43
C ASP A 71 0.12 4.04 5.02
N GLU A 72 0.37 2.74 4.94
CA GLU A 72 0.51 2.01 3.67
C GLU A 72 -0.76 2.09 2.82
N LEU A 73 -1.94 2.03 3.45
CA LEU A 73 -3.22 2.17 2.74
C LEU A 73 -3.34 3.54 2.10
N MET A 74 -3.14 4.61 2.89
CA MET A 74 -3.18 5.97 2.36
C MET A 74 -2.09 6.22 1.32
N THR A 75 -0.90 5.65 1.51
CA THR A 75 0.21 5.75 0.55
C THR A 75 -0.17 5.12 -0.79
N LYS A 76 -0.72 3.90 -0.76
CA LYS A 76 -1.19 3.16 -1.94
C LYS A 76 -2.34 3.89 -2.65
N GLU A 77 -3.31 4.39 -1.91
CA GLU A 77 -4.46 5.12 -2.48
C GLU A 77 -4.04 6.47 -3.07
N ASN A 78 -3.17 7.23 -2.40
CA ASN A 78 -2.63 8.48 -2.93
C ASN A 78 -1.83 8.23 -4.22
N LYS A 79 -1.03 7.16 -4.26
CA LYS A 79 -0.31 6.76 -5.47
C LYS A 79 -1.27 6.43 -6.62
N ARG A 80 -2.32 5.63 -6.35
CA ARG A 80 -3.36 5.31 -7.34
C ARG A 80 -4.01 6.56 -7.90
N ARG A 81 -4.46 7.49 -7.04
CA ARG A 81 -5.07 8.76 -7.47
C ARG A 81 -4.15 9.58 -8.36
N SER A 82 -2.88 9.72 -7.96
CA SER A 82 -1.86 10.43 -8.73
C SER A 82 -1.68 9.82 -10.12
N MET A 83 -1.59 8.50 -10.22
CA MET A 83 -1.43 7.81 -11.50
C MET A 83 -2.68 7.90 -12.39
N VAL A 84 -3.88 7.85 -11.82
CA VAL A 84 -5.13 8.08 -12.57
C VAL A 84 -5.17 9.50 -13.13
N VAL A 85 -4.81 10.52 -12.35
CA VAL A 85 -4.73 11.91 -12.82
C VAL A 85 -3.72 12.04 -13.95
N ARG A 86 -2.52 11.46 -13.80
CA ARG A 86 -1.50 11.43 -14.88
C ARG A 86 -2.00 10.74 -16.14
N THR A 87 -2.70 9.61 -16.00
CA THR A 87 -3.30 8.87 -17.12
C THR A 87 -4.32 9.73 -17.87
N ARG A 88 -5.15 10.46 -17.14
CA ARG A 88 -6.16 11.36 -17.73
C ARG A 88 -5.55 12.57 -18.41
N ALA A 89 -4.45 13.10 -17.86
CA ALA A 89 -3.72 14.24 -18.40
C ALA A 89 -2.80 13.89 -19.59
N ALA A 90 -2.48 12.61 -19.81
CA ALA A 90 -1.57 12.16 -20.85
C ALA A 90 -2.09 12.54 -22.26
N LYS A 91 -1.19 13.13 -23.05
CA LYS A 91 -1.42 13.65 -24.40
C LYS A 91 -0.81 12.75 -25.48
N THR A 92 0.06 11.83 -25.09
CA THR A 92 0.78 10.95 -26.01
C THR A 92 0.68 9.49 -25.60
N VAL A 93 0.90 8.58 -26.56
CA VAL A 93 0.97 7.14 -26.29
C VAL A 93 2.19 6.80 -25.44
N ALA A 94 3.32 7.48 -25.64
CA ALA A 94 4.54 7.28 -24.88
C ALA A 94 4.37 7.59 -23.38
N GLU A 95 3.66 8.68 -23.03
CA GLU A 95 3.32 8.98 -21.63
C GLU A 95 2.45 7.88 -21.00
N LEU A 96 1.47 7.37 -21.74
CA LEU A 96 0.61 6.27 -21.28
C LEU A 96 1.41 4.98 -21.06
N GLU A 97 2.40 4.71 -21.92
CA GLU A 97 3.28 3.54 -21.78
C GLU A 97 4.23 3.66 -20.59
N ALA A 98 4.76 4.85 -20.33
CA ALA A 98 5.56 5.10 -19.13
C ALA A 98 4.73 4.89 -17.84
N ILE A 99 3.49 5.37 -17.81
CA ILE A 99 2.59 5.17 -16.66
C ILE A 99 2.24 3.69 -16.48
N GLN A 100 2.00 2.97 -17.57
CA GLN A 100 1.72 1.54 -17.52
C GLN A 100 2.93 0.76 -16.97
N ALA A 101 4.14 1.03 -17.47
CA ALA A 101 5.36 0.39 -16.99
C ALA A 101 5.60 0.64 -15.49
N GLU A 102 5.34 1.86 -15.01
CA GLU A 102 5.41 2.19 -13.58
C GLU A 102 4.38 1.38 -12.76
N ALA A 103 3.15 1.21 -13.26
CA ALA A 103 2.12 0.43 -12.58
C ALA A 103 2.43 -1.07 -12.55
N ASP A 104 3.00 -1.61 -13.64
CA ASP A 104 3.38 -3.02 -13.72
C ASP A 104 4.59 -3.34 -12.83
N ALA A 105 5.55 -2.42 -12.69
CA ALA A 105 6.68 -2.57 -11.78
C ALA A 105 6.23 -2.68 -10.30
N ALA A 106 5.14 -2.01 -9.92
CA ALA A 106 4.61 -2.07 -8.56
C ALA A 106 4.01 -3.44 -8.18
N ALA A 107 3.65 -4.28 -9.16
CA ALA A 107 3.14 -5.62 -8.93
C ALA A 107 4.18 -6.73 -9.07
N ALA A 108 5.42 -6.39 -9.45
CA ALA A 108 6.51 -7.35 -9.43
C ALA A 108 6.92 -7.61 -7.97
N PRO A 109 7.12 -8.88 -7.55
CA PRO A 109 7.70 -9.16 -6.24
C PRO A 109 9.08 -8.50 -6.15
N PRO A 110 9.50 -8.01 -4.97
CA PRO A 110 10.82 -7.42 -4.81
C PRO A 110 11.88 -8.42 -5.29
N ALA A 111 12.82 -7.95 -6.11
CA ALA A 111 13.87 -8.77 -6.74
C ALA A 111 14.75 -9.53 -5.72
N THR A 112 14.66 -9.17 -4.44
CA THR A 112 15.38 -9.75 -3.30
C THR A 112 14.98 -11.20 -2.96
N SER A 113 13.90 -11.75 -3.54
CA SER A 113 13.46 -13.12 -3.26
C SER A 113 14.24 -14.23 -4.00
N ARG A 114 15.31 -13.91 -4.76
CA ARG A 114 16.09 -14.88 -5.54
C ARG A 114 17.45 -15.29 -4.96
N ILE A 115 17.82 -14.86 -3.75
CA ILE A 115 19.19 -15.06 -3.22
C ILE A 115 19.36 -16.34 -2.36
N PHE A 116 18.30 -17.11 -2.04
CA PHE A 116 18.42 -18.21 -1.05
C PHE A 116 18.32 -19.65 -1.58
N LEU A 117 18.47 -19.90 -2.88
CA LEU A 117 18.47 -21.27 -3.43
C LEU A 117 19.60 -21.51 -4.43
N GLN A 118 20.82 -21.21 -4.06
CA GLN A 118 22.00 -21.85 -4.63
C GLN A 118 23.13 -21.69 -3.62
N GLU A 119 23.62 -22.81 -3.11
CA GLU A 119 24.97 -23.12 -2.61
C GLU A 119 24.86 -24.11 -1.44
N GLY A 120 24.78 -25.39 -1.80
CA GLY A 120 25.16 -26.50 -0.94
C GLY A 120 26.06 -27.42 -1.79
N PRO A 121 27.31 -27.69 -1.39
CA PRO A 121 28.25 -28.50 -2.15
C PRO A 121 27.83 -29.98 -2.27
#